data_AF-A0A2D5UHT2-F1
#
_entry.id   AF-A0A2D5UHT2-F1
#
_cell.length_a   1.000
_cell.length_b   1.000
_cell.length_c   1.000
_cell.angle_alpha   90.00
_cell.angle_beta   90.00
_cell.angle_gamma   90.00
#
_symmetry.space_group_name_H-M   'P 1'
#
loop_
_entity.id
_entity.type
_entity.pdbx_description
1 polymer ?
#
loop_
_entity_poly.entity_id
_entity_poly.type
_entity_poly.pdbx_seq_one_letter_code
_entity_poly.pdbx_strand_id
1 'polypeptide(L)'
;MIKPYHQKISYKNIFGFIVGPVLFLWITLFMDLEPGNPAVTYTFGIAVLMAIWWISEVVPLAITALLPVVLFPLFGVMNGKDVSSTYFNHVIFLFIGGFLVALAMQKWDLHKRIAIRILLLTGSSPARILLGFMLATSFLSMWISNTATAMMMVPILLSISKKLEDFIEAKELNKYTVGLLLGVAYSASIGGIATLVGTPPNLSFARIFQIMFPAAPEISFSSWFIFALPISIIFFIITWYYLHTIYKPKKLLSVLKDVNFKEQYKELGPATYEQKAVAMVFVSLAFLWLTRAGLNIGTLDIPGWSSLFSSPTYINDGTVAICLSVILFIIPSKSNQGKRVMDWATATKVPWNIVLLFGGGFALASGFKESGLSIWVGEQLSIVGGLHPIIIIAIIALMMTFLTELASNTATIEMLLPVLAGISIHVNINPLLFMLPATISASMAFMLPVATPPNAIVFGSNKITVMQMARTGFVLNMLGVIIITLITYFWGSWVFGIDMSVMPTWAVMGK
;
A
#
# COMPACT_ATOMS: atom_id res chain seq x y z
N MET A 1 -1.65 -12.73 -23.49
CA MET A 1 -3.10 -12.94 -23.65
C MET A 1 -3.56 -13.87 -22.53
N ILE A 2 -4.19 -13.32 -21.50
CA ILE A 2 -4.75 -14.11 -20.39
C ILE A 2 -6.16 -14.52 -20.82
N LYS A 3 -6.47 -15.82 -20.84
CA LYS A 3 -7.83 -16.32 -21.11
C LYS A 3 -8.80 -15.68 -20.11
N PRO A 4 -10.03 -15.31 -20.52
CA PRO A 4 -11.04 -14.87 -19.58
C PRO A 4 -11.30 -16.04 -18.62
N TYR A 5 -10.97 -15.84 -17.35
CA TYR A 5 -11.25 -16.80 -16.30
C TYR A 5 -12.77 -16.76 -16.11
N HIS A 6 -13.49 -17.71 -16.72
CA HIS A 6 -14.87 -18.00 -16.33
C HIS A 6 -14.82 -18.47 -14.87
N GLN A 7 -14.96 -17.52 -13.94
CA GLN A 7 -15.17 -17.82 -12.53
C GLN A 7 -16.49 -18.58 -12.46
N LYS A 8 -16.42 -19.92 -12.30
CA LYS A 8 -17.57 -20.69 -11.81
C LYS A 8 -18.05 -20.00 -10.54
N ILE A 9 -19.33 -19.64 -10.49
CA ILE A 9 -19.96 -19.03 -9.31
C ILE A 9 -19.73 -20.02 -8.15
N SER A 10 -18.78 -19.68 -7.27
CA SER A 10 -18.52 -20.43 -6.05
C SER A 10 -19.68 -20.23 -5.10
N TYR A 11 -20.02 -21.21 -4.26
CA TYR A 11 -21.06 -21.07 -3.22
C TYR A 11 -20.80 -19.84 -2.31
N LYS A 12 -19.54 -19.44 -2.15
CA LYS A 12 -19.15 -18.19 -1.47
C LYS A 12 -19.72 -16.93 -2.13
N ASN A 13 -19.84 -16.93 -3.46
CA ASN A 13 -20.35 -15.78 -4.23
C ASN A 13 -21.88 -15.66 -4.07
N ILE A 14 -22.61 -16.77 -3.98
CA ILE A 14 -24.06 -16.73 -3.75
C ILE A 14 -24.38 -16.19 -2.36
N PHE A 15 -23.61 -16.61 -1.35
CA PHE A 15 -23.78 -16.14 0.03
C PHE A 15 -23.58 -14.63 0.13
N GLY A 16 -22.45 -14.07 -0.34
CA GLY A 16 -22.21 -12.62 -0.30
C GLY A 16 -23.25 -11.81 -1.09
N PHE A 17 -23.72 -12.33 -2.22
CA PHE A 17 -24.68 -11.66 -3.09
C PHE A 17 -26.06 -11.50 -2.44
N ILE A 18 -26.50 -12.49 -1.66
CA ILE A 18 -27.80 -12.48 -1.00
C ILE A 18 -27.69 -11.86 0.39
N VAL A 19 -26.70 -12.27 1.19
CA VAL A 19 -26.57 -11.87 2.60
C VAL A 19 -26.28 -10.39 2.74
N GLY A 20 -25.47 -9.79 1.86
CA GLY A 20 -25.18 -8.36 1.89
C GLY A 20 -26.45 -7.51 1.81
N PRO A 21 -27.22 -7.59 0.70
CA PRO A 21 -28.47 -6.84 0.56
C PRO A 21 -29.53 -7.17 1.60
N VAL A 22 -29.67 -8.45 2.01
CA VAL A 22 -30.63 -8.84 3.04
C VAL A 22 -30.28 -8.22 4.39
N LEU A 23 -29.01 -8.28 4.82
CA LEU A 23 -28.58 -7.64 6.06
C LEU A 23 -28.69 -6.13 5.99
N PHE A 24 -28.35 -5.52 4.86
CA PHE A 24 -28.57 -4.09 4.63
C PHE A 24 -30.02 -3.69 4.82
N LEU A 25 -30.95 -4.37 4.14
CA LEU A 25 -32.39 -4.12 4.28
C LEU A 25 -32.86 -4.38 5.71
N TRP A 26 -32.35 -5.43 6.35
CA TRP A 26 -32.73 -5.75 7.72
C TRP A 26 -32.27 -4.67 8.71
N ILE A 27 -31.02 -4.22 8.61
CA ILE A 27 -30.48 -3.12 9.43
C ILE A 27 -31.29 -1.84 9.22
N THR A 28 -31.51 -1.45 7.96
CA THR A 28 -32.18 -0.19 7.63
C THR A 28 -33.67 -0.15 7.97
N LEU A 29 -34.34 -1.30 8.01
CA LEU A 29 -35.79 -1.39 8.27
C LEU A 29 -36.15 -1.74 9.71
N PHE A 30 -35.28 -2.47 10.43
CA PHE A 30 -35.62 -3.04 11.74
C PHE A 30 -34.70 -2.62 12.88
N MET A 31 -33.60 -1.89 12.62
CA MET A 31 -32.73 -1.36 13.67
C MET A 31 -32.89 0.15 13.81
N ASP A 32 -32.68 0.63 15.04
CA ASP A 32 -32.54 2.06 15.37
C ASP A 32 -31.30 2.20 16.27
N LEU A 33 -30.15 2.44 15.65
CA LEU A 33 -28.87 2.50 16.38
C LEU A 33 -28.77 3.73 17.27
N GLU A 34 -29.28 4.87 16.79
CA GLU A 34 -29.29 6.14 17.51
C GLU A 34 -30.64 6.82 17.33
N PRO A 35 -31.55 6.69 18.31
CA PRO A 35 -32.89 7.25 18.23
C PRO A 35 -32.88 8.75 17.95
N GLY A 36 -33.55 9.16 16.88
CA GLY A 36 -33.59 10.55 16.42
C GLY A 36 -32.53 10.92 15.38
N ASN A 37 -31.57 10.03 15.10
CA ASN A 37 -30.56 10.21 14.04
C ASN A 37 -30.48 8.96 13.12
N PRO A 38 -31.46 8.76 12.21
CA PRO A 38 -31.51 7.58 11.36
C PRO A 38 -30.32 7.46 10.39
N ALA A 39 -29.59 8.55 10.12
CA ALA A 39 -28.41 8.54 9.28
C ALA A 39 -27.32 7.59 9.81
N VAL A 40 -27.21 7.42 11.14
CA VAL A 40 -26.27 6.46 11.77
C VAL A 40 -26.57 5.03 11.33
N THR A 41 -27.84 4.63 11.45
CA THR A 41 -28.31 3.30 11.03
C THR A 41 -28.11 3.09 9.53
N TYR A 42 -28.41 4.08 8.70
CA TYR A 42 -28.24 3.97 7.25
C TYR A 42 -26.77 3.86 6.84
N THR A 43 -25.89 4.69 7.39
CA THR A 43 -24.45 4.59 7.15
C THR A 43 -23.91 3.24 7.61
N PHE A 44 -24.34 2.73 8.77
CA PHE A 44 -23.92 1.42 9.26
C PHE A 44 -24.38 0.29 8.33
N GLY A 45 -25.63 0.31 7.88
CA GLY A 45 -26.13 -0.64 6.90
C GLY A 45 -25.32 -0.64 5.60
N ILE A 46 -25.01 0.54 5.07
CA ILE A 46 -24.21 0.70 3.84
C ILE A 46 -22.78 0.20 4.07
N ALA A 47 -22.18 0.50 5.22
CA ALA A 47 -20.86 0.00 5.61
C ALA A 47 -20.83 -1.52 5.68
N VAL A 48 -21.85 -2.15 6.29
CA VAL A 48 -21.97 -3.62 6.38
C VAL A 48 -22.14 -4.24 4.99
N LEU A 49 -22.96 -3.64 4.12
CA LEU A 49 -23.11 -4.10 2.73
C LEU A 49 -21.77 -4.07 2.00
N MET A 50 -21.08 -2.94 2.06
CA MET A 50 -19.77 -2.75 1.42
C MET A 50 -18.73 -3.72 2.00
N ALA A 51 -18.70 -3.90 3.32
CA ALA A 51 -17.81 -4.84 4.01
C ALA A 51 -18.01 -6.27 3.50
N ILE A 52 -19.25 -6.75 3.45
CA ILE A 52 -19.57 -8.10 2.98
C ILE A 52 -19.14 -8.25 1.52
N TRP A 53 -19.43 -7.27 0.67
CA TRP A 53 -19.07 -7.34 -0.75
C TRP A 53 -17.58 -7.23 -1.02
N TRP A 54 -16.85 -6.40 -0.27
CA TRP A 54 -15.40 -6.28 -0.38
C TRP A 54 -14.64 -7.50 0.17
N ILE A 55 -15.09 -8.08 1.28
CA ILE A 55 -14.46 -9.28 1.86
C ILE A 55 -14.76 -10.52 1.02
N SER A 56 -16.00 -10.66 0.54
CA SER A 56 -16.38 -11.81 -0.30
C SER A 56 -15.94 -11.68 -1.75
N GLU A 57 -15.58 -10.47 -2.21
CA GLU A 57 -15.29 -10.12 -3.60
C GLU A 57 -16.39 -10.58 -4.59
N VAL A 58 -17.64 -10.64 -4.12
CA VAL A 58 -18.77 -11.07 -4.94
C VAL A 58 -19.10 -10.10 -6.08
N VAL A 59 -18.82 -8.81 -5.83
CA VAL A 59 -18.92 -7.72 -6.79
C VAL A 59 -17.52 -7.10 -6.92
N PRO A 60 -17.07 -6.69 -8.13
CA PRO A 60 -15.76 -6.06 -8.27
C PRO A 60 -15.59 -4.89 -7.31
N LEU A 61 -14.44 -4.81 -6.63
CA LEU A 61 -14.20 -3.84 -5.56
C LEU A 61 -14.55 -2.39 -5.95
N ALA A 62 -14.24 -2.01 -7.20
CA ALA A 62 -14.53 -0.69 -7.75
C ALA A 62 -16.03 -0.41 -7.95
N ILE A 63 -16.84 -1.44 -8.18
CA ILE A 63 -18.30 -1.31 -8.33
C ILE A 63 -18.96 -1.23 -6.96
N THR A 64 -18.52 -2.05 -6.00
CA THR A 64 -18.92 -1.91 -4.59
C THR A 64 -18.59 -0.50 -4.07
N ALA A 65 -17.43 0.04 -4.48
CA ALA A 65 -17.02 1.38 -4.13
C ALA A 65 -17.92 2.49 -4.70
N LEU A 66 -18.79 2.22 -5.68
CA LEU A 66 -19.77 3.21 -6.18
C LEU A 66 -21.07 3.26 -5.37
N LEU A 67 -21.29 2.30 -4.46
CA LEU A 67 -22.51 2.25 -3.65
C LEU A 67 -22.80 3.55 -2.89
N PRO A 68 -21.82 4.22 -2.25
CA PRO A 68 -22.07 5.48 -1.56
C PRO A 68 -22.65 6.58 -2.46
N VAL A 69 -22.26 6.65 -3.75
CA VAL A 69 -22.79 7.66 -4.69
C VAL A 69 -24.30 7.55 -4.85
N VAL A 70 -24.83 6.32 -4.77
CA VAL A 70 -26.25 6.04 -4.93
C VAL A 70 -26.96 6.07 -3.58
N LEU A 71 -26.41 5.35 -2.59
CA LEU A 71 -27.12 5.08 -1.34
C LEU A 71 -27.09 6.27 -0.37
N PHE A 72 -26.01 7.05 -0.28
CA PHE A 72 -25.98 8.16 0.67
C PHE A 72 -27.00 9.26 0.35
N PRO A 73 -27.19 9.70 -0.92
CA PRO A 73 -28.23 10.66 -1.22
C PRO A 73 -29.64 10.10 -1.02
N LEU A 74 -29.87 8.83 -1.37
CA LEU A 74 -31.18 8.19 -1.24
C LEU A 74 -31.63 8.07 0.22
N PHE A 75 -30.70 7.78 1.13
CA PHE A 75 -30.96 7.64 2.56
C PHE A 75 -30.74 8.94 3.35
N GLY A 76 -30.46 10.06 2.67
CA GLY A 76 -30.29 11.36 3.32
C GLY A 76 -29.03 11.49 4.19
N VAL A 77 -28.03 10.64 3.99
CA VAL A 77 -26.75 10.66 4.75
C VAL A 77 -25.87 11.81 4.28
N MET A 78 -25.73 11.98 2.96
CA MET A 78 -24.95 13.05 2.32
C MET A 78 -25.58 13.39 0.98
N ASN A 79 -25.55 14.67 0.57
CA ASN A 79 -26.06 15.05 -0.74
C ASN A 79 -25.13 14.58 -1.87
N GLY A 80 -25.69 14.39 -3.08
CA GLY A 80 -24.94 13.82 -4.21
C GLY A 80 -23.73 14.64 -4.66
N LYS A 81 -23.74 15.96 -4.49
CA LYS A 81 -22.61 16.83 -4.83
C LYS A 81 -21.43 16.56 -3.90
N ASP A 82 -21.69 16.51 -2.60
CA ASP A 82 -20.65 16.31 -1.59
C ASP A 82 -20.08 14.90 -1.69
N VAL A 83 -20.93 13.87 -1.86
CA VAL A 83 -20.46 12.49 -2.07
C VAL A 83 -19.59 12.40 -3.33
N SER A 84 -20.01 12.99 -4.46
CA SER A 84 -19.23 12.94 -5.70
C SER A 84 -17.87 13.62 -5.56
N SER A 85 -17.78 14.71 -4.78
CA SER A 85 -16.52 15.43 -4.54
C SER A 85 -15.47 14.60 -3.78
N THR A 86 -15.89 13.53 -3.08
CA THR A 86 -14.96 12.64 -2.39
C THR A 86 -14.15 11.75 -3.35
N TYR A 87 -14.67 11.45 -4.55
CA TYR A 87 -14.05 10.53 -5.51
C TYR A 87 -12.88 11.12 -6.29
N PHE A 88 -12.78 12.44 -6.37
CA PHE A 88 -11.71 13.11 -7.12
C PHE A 88 -11.13 14.25 -6.29
N ASN A 89 -10.03 13.96 -5.60
CA ASN A 89 -9.38 14.87 -4.65
C ASN A 89 -7.85 14.85 -4.82
N HIS A 90 -7.13 15.66 -4.03
CA HIS A 90 -5.67 15.81 -4.15
C HIS A 90 -4.87 14.51 -3.93
N VAL A 91 -5.36 13.58 -3.10
CA VAL A 91 -4.72 12.26 -2.89
C VAL A 91 -4.91 11.36 -4.13
N ILE A 92 -6.06 11.48 -4.81
CA ILE A 92 -6.29 10.81 -6.10
C ILE A 92 -5.36 11.39 -7.18
N PHE A 93 -5.15 12.70 -7.20
CA PHE A 93 -4.18 13.32 -8.12
C PHE A 93 -2.73 12.90 -7.80
N LEU A 94 -2.38 12.75 -6.52
CA LEU A 94 -1.11 12.17 -6.10
C LEU A 94 -0.92 10.76 -6.67
N PHE A 95 -1.94 9.91 -6.52
CA PHE A 95 -1.93 8.55 -7.07
C PHE A 95 -1.78 8.55 -8.60
N ILE A 96 -2.64 9.30 -9.32
CA ILE A 96 -2.63 9.36 -10.78
C ILE A 96 -1.28 9.87 -11.28
N GLY A 97 -0.77 10.97 -10.72
CA GLY A 97 0.51 11.54 -11.14
C GLY A 97 1.68 10.59 -10.86
N GLY A 98 1.73 9.98 -9.67
CA GLY A 98 2.74 8.95 -9.34
C GLY A 98 2.70 7.77 -10.31
N PHE A 99 1.50 7.28 -10.65
CA PHE A 99 1.34 6.19 -11.62
C PHE A 99 1.73 6.58 -13.04
N LEU A 100 1.49 7.81 -13.49
CA LEU A 100 1.92 8.27 -14.81
C LEU A 100 3.45 8.26 -14.92
N VAL A 101 4.16 8.69 -13.88
CA VAL A 101 5.63 8.60 -13.83
C VAL A 101 6.09 7.13 -13.81
N ALA A 102 5.46 6.27 -13.00
CA ALA A 102 5.76 4.85 -12.96
C ALA A 102 5.51 4.14 -14.32
N LEU A 103 4.42 4.49 -15.00
CA LEU A 103 4.09 3.97 -16.34
C LEU A 103 5.10 4.45 -17.39
N ALA A 104 5.60 5.68 -17.29
CA ALA A 104 6.70 6.14 -18.14
C ALA A 104 7.99 5.36 -17.88
N MET A 105 8.33 5.05 -16.62
CA MET A 105 9.46 4.17 -16.28
C MET A 105 9.29 2.76 -16.85
N GLN A 106 8.06 2.25 -16.88
CA GLN A 106 7.72 0.97 -17.47
C GLN A 106 7.85 0.99 -19.00
N LYS A 107 7.27 1.99 -19.67
CA LYS A 107 7.31 2.17 -21.12
C LYS A 107 8.72 2.18 -21.69
N TRP A 108 9.66 2.79 -20.96
CA TRP A 108 11.06 2.94 -21.41
C TRP A 108 12.01 1.93 -20.77
N ASP A 109 11.50 0.89 -20.11
CA ASP A 109 12.30 -0.17 -19.48
C ASP A 109 13.36 0.34 -18.47
N LEU A 110 13.16 1.55 -17.93
CA LEU A 110 14.09 2.14 -16.95
C LEU A 110 14.14 1.29 -15.67
N HIS A 111 12.98 0.83 -15.22
CA HIS A 111 12.82 -0.09 -14.08
C HIS A 111 13.66 -1.37 -14.22
N LYS A 112 13.70 -2.02 -15.40
CA LYS A 112 14.56 -3.19 -15.67
C LYS A 112 16.04 -2.85 -15.55
N ARG A 113 16.46 -1.71 -16.10
CA ARG A 113 17.87 -1.25 -16.00
C ARG A 113 18.28 -1.01 -14.56
N ILE A 114 17.40 -0.40 -13.75
CA ILE A 114 17.64 -0.18 -12.32
C ILE A 114 17.77 -1.53 -11.59
N ALA A 115 16.85 -2.47 -11.81
CA ALA A 115 16.89 -3.79 -11.17
C ALA A 115 18.18 -4.55 -11.46
N ILE A 116 18.57 -4.66 -12.74
CA ILE A 116 19.79 -5.38 -13.14
C ILE A 116 21.03 -4.67 -12.59
N ARG A 117 21.02 -3.32 -12.53
CA ARG A 117 22.12 -2.56 -11.93
C ARG A 117 22.25 -2.80 -10.43
N ILE A 118 21.16 -2.98 -9.70
CA ILE A 118 21.19 -3.34 -8.28
C ILE A 118 21.74 -4.76 -8.12
N LEU A 119 21.26 -5.72 -8.92
CA LEU A 119 21.75 -7.11 -8.92
C LEU A 119 23.25 -7.22 -9.21
N LEU A 120 23.76 -6.37 -10.11
CA LEU A 120 25.18 -6.24 -10.41
C LEU A 120 26.03 -5.81 -9.20
N LEU A 121 25.49 -4.93 -8.34
CA LEU A 121 26.21 -4.35 -7.21
C LEU A 121 26.26 -5.28 -6.00
N THR A 122 25.26 -6.15 -5.81
CA THR A 122 25.18 -7.00 -4.62
C THR A 122 26.16 -8.17 -4.63
N GLY A 123 26.56 -8.66 -5.81
CA GLY A 123 27.55 -9.74 -5.99
C GLY A 123 26.97 -11.15 -6.06
N SER A 124 27.85 -12.17 -6.07
CA SER A 124 27.48 -13.50 -6.56
C SER A 124 27.35 -14.61 -5.52
N SER A 125 27.46 -14.33 -4.22
CA SER A 125 27.18 -15.36 -3.19
C SER A 125 25.67 -15.58 -3.03
N PRO A 126 25.18 -16.73 -2.54
CA PRO A 126 23.73 -16.95 -2.44
C PRO A 126 23.02 -15.96 -1.52
N ALA A 127 23.69 -15.52 -0.45
CA ALA A 127 23.16 -14.48 0.43
C ALA A 127 23.03 -13.14 -0.31
N ARG A 128 24.01 -12.81 -1.15
CA ARG A 128 24.09 -11.58 -1.94
C ARG A 128 23.12 -11.58 -3.13
N ILE A 129 22.91 -12.72 -3.77
CA ILE A 129 21.89 -12.87 -4.83
C ILE A 129 20.50 -12.66 -4.23
N LEU A 130 20.18 -13.33 -3.11
CA LEU A 130 18.92 -13.11 -2.41
C LEU A 130 18.77 -11.64 -2.01
N LEU A 131 19.80 -11.05 -1.41
CA LEU A 131 19.82 -9.63 -1.05
C LEU A 131 19.56 -8.74 -2.27
N GLY A 132 20.20 -9.00 -3.40
CA GLY A 132 20.04 -8.23 -4.63
C GLY A 132 18.63 -8.29 -5.19
N PHE A 133 18.04 -9.49 -5.25
CA PHE A 133 16.64 -9.65 -5.67
C PHE A 133 15.69 -8.92 -4.73
N MET A 134 15.86 -9.10 -3.42
CA MET A 134 15.05 -8.44 -2.41
C MET A 134 15.20 -6.91 -2.49
N LEU A 135 16.43 -6.40 -2.55
CA LEU A 135 16.73 -4.96 -2.57
C LEU A 135 16.19 -4.28 -3.83
N ALA A 136 16.40 -4.90 -5.01
CA ALA A 136 15.86 -4.40 -6.27
C ALA A 136 14.33 -4.38 -6.24
N THR A 137 13.71 -5.43 -5.70
CA THR A 137 12.25 -5.51 -5.57
C THR A 137 11.73 -4.44 -4.61
N SER A 138 12.25 -4.38 -3.38
CA SER A 138 11.80 -3.42 -2.37
C SER A 138 11.94 -1.98 -2.87
N PHE A 139 13.11 -1.63 -3.42
CA PHE A 139 13.35 -0.30 -3.96
C PHE A 139 12.37 0.07 -5.08
N LEU A 140 12.13 -0.83 -6.05
CA LEU A 140 11.19 -0.54 -7.13
C LEU A 140 9.74 -0.46 -6.63
N SER A 141 9.37 -1.27 -5.63
CA SER A 141 8.04 -1.26 -5.01
C SER A 141 7.73 0.02 -4.24
N MET A 142 8.74 0.79 -3.83
CA MET A 142 8.53 2.12 -3.23
C MET A 142 7.93 3.12 -4.23
N TRP A 143 8.03 2.87 -5.54
CA TRP A 143 7.70 3.87 -6.56
C TRP A 143 6.74 3.34 -7.63
N ILE A 144 6.75 2.04 -7.83
CA ILE A 144 5.92 1.30 -8.77
C ILE A 144 4.99 0.40 -7.96
N SER A 145 3.87 -0.03 -8.53
CA SER A 145 3.01 -1.03 -7.89
C SER A 145 3.74 -2.34 -7.55
N ASN A 146 3.46 -2.89 -6.37
CA ASN A 146 3.95 -4.21 -5.92
C ASN A 146 3.79 -5.31 -6.98
N THR A 147 2.62 -5.35 -7.63
CA THR A 147 2.29 -6.33 -8.68
C THR A 147 3.25 -6.25 -9.87
N ALA A 148 3.46 -5.04 -10.43
CA ALA A 148 4.33 -4.86 -11.58
C ALA A 148 5.79 -5.18 -11.25
N THR A 149 6.25 -4.83 -10.04
CA THR A 149 7.58 -5.18 -9.56
C THR A 149 7.77 -6.70 -9.50
N ALA A 150 6.84 -7.43 -8.88
CA ALA A 150 6.90 -8.89 -8.82
C ALA A 150 6.84 -9.55 -10.22
N MET A 151 5.94 -9.10 -11.10
CA MET A 151 5.84 -9.61 -12.49
C MET A 151 7.13 -9.45 -13.28
N MET A 152 7.89 -8.37 -13.04
CA MET A 152 9.17 -8.14 -13.69
C MET A 152 10.28 -9.00 -13.07
N MET A 153 10.34 -9.09 -11.75
CA MET A 153 11.44 -9.75 -11.04
C MET A 153 11.40 -11.28 -11.18
N VAL A 154 10.20 -11.88 -11.25
CA VAL A 154 10.06 -13.35 -11.33
C VAL A 154 10.71 -13.95 -12.59
N PRO A 155 10.47 -13.45 -13.81
CA PRO A 155 11.18 -13.95 -15.00
C PRO A 155 12.71 -13.82 -14.91
N ILE A 156 13.21 -12.71 -14.37
CA ILE A 156 14.65 -12.49 -14.17
C ILE A 156 15.21 -13.53 -13.20
N LEU A 157 14.52 -13.74 -12.08
CA LEU A 157 14.87 -14.75 -11.08
C LEU A 157 14.90 -16.14 -11.68
N LEU A 158 13.86 -16.54 -12.42
CA LEU A 158 13.79 -17.87 -13.04
C LEU A 158 14.90 -18.08 -14.08
N SER A 159 15.25 -17.04 -14.86
CA SER A 159 16.39 -17.07 -15.78
C SER A 159 17.71 -17.34 -15.04
N ILE A 160 17.92 -16.70 -13.88
CA ILE A 160 19.10 -16.93 -13.04
C ILE A 160 19.07 -18.31 -12.39
N SER A 161 17.92 -18.74 -11.83
CA SER A 161 17.76 -20.08 -11.26
C SER A 161 18.12 -21.18 -12.25
N LYS A 162 17.75 -21.03 -13.54
CA LYS A 162 18.11 -21.98 -14.59
C LYS A 162 19.62 -22.06 -14.81
N LYS A 163 20.33 -20.93 -14.81
CA LYS A 163 21.81 -20.91 -14.90
C LYS A 163 22.49 -21.56 -13.70
N LEU A 164 21.80 -21.69 -12.56
CA LEU A 164 22.32 -22.35 -11.37
C LEU A 164 22.13 -23.88 -11.39
N GLU A 165 21.34 -24.43 -12.31
CA GLU A 165 21.09 -25.88 -12.45
C GLU A 165 22.37 -26.66 -12.72
N ASP A 166 23.30 -26.07 -13.48
CA ASP A 166 24.57 -26.72 -13.84
C ASP A 166 25.55 -26.82 -12.65
N PHE A 167 25.28 -26.12 -11.55
CA PHE A 167 26.22 -25.93 -10.44
C PHE A 167 25.69 -26.39 -9.08
N ILE A 168 24.37 -26.62 -8.95
CA ILE A 168 23.71 -26.94 -7.68
C ILE A 168 22.83 -28.18 -7.87
N GLU A 169 22.91 -29.12 -6.93
CA GLU A 169 21.99 -30.26 -6.87
C GLU A 169 20.53 -29.80 -6.91
N ALA A 170 19.70 -30.47 -7.72
CA ALA A 170 18.31 -30.07 -7.98
C ALA A 170 17.48 -29.81 -6.71
N LYS A 171 17.68 -30.60 -5.66
CA LYS A 171 16.96 -30.44 -4.38
C LYS A 171 17.33 -29.14 -3.66
N GLU A 172 18.62 -28.83 -3.57
CA GLU A 172 19.13 -27.60 -2.95
C GLU A 172 18.75 -26.37 -3.79
N LEU A 173 18.81 -26.47 -5.12
CA LEU A 173 18.39 -25.41 -6.03
C LEU A 173 16.89 -25.12 -5.92
N ASN A 174 16.05 -26.15 -5.86
CA ASN A 174 14.61 -25.96 -5.69
C ASN A 174 14.31 -25.24 -4.37
N LYS A 175 14.95 -25.66 -3.28
CA LYS A 175 14.82 -24.99 -1.98
C LYS A 175 15.26 -23.52 -2.05
N TYR A 176 16.41 -23.24 -2.67
CA TYR A 176 16.92 -21.88 -2.80
C TYR A 176 16.03 -21.01 -3.71
N THR A 177 15.51 -21.57 -4.80
CA THR A 177 14.58 -20.88 -5.71
C THR A 177 13.27 -20.51 -5.01
N VAL A 178 12.75 -21.37 -4.13
CA VAL A 178 11.60 -21.01 -3.26
C VAL A 178 11.95 -19.82 -2.38
N GLY A 179 13.13 -19.82 -1.75
CA GLY A 179 13.60 -18.70 -0.92
C GLY A 179 13.72 -17.38 -1.70
N LEU A 180 14.25 -17.43 -2.92
CA LEU A 180 14.32 -16.26 -3.82
C LEU A 180 12.93 -15.74 -4.20
N LEU A 181 12.02 -16.65 -4.58
CA LEU A 181 10.67 -16.29 -4.99
C LEU A 181 9.88 -15.66 -3.84
N LEU A 182 9.92 -16.26 -2.65
CA LEU A 182 9.33 -15.67 -1.44
C LEU A 182 9.99 -14.33 -1.11
N GLY A 183 11.31 -14.23 -1.26
CA GLY A 183 12.06 -12.98 -1.10
C GLY A 183 11.55 -11.87 -2.00
N VAL A 184 11.27 -12.16 -3.28
CA VAL A 184 10.67 -11.19 -4.22
C VAL A 184 9.25 -10.82 -3.80
N ALA A 185 8.37 -11.78 -3.51
CA ALA A 185 7.00 -11.46 -3.12
C ALA A 185 6.93 -10.59 -1.85
N TYR A 186 7.65 -10.99 -0.81
CA TYR A 186 7.63 -10.30 0.48
C TYR A 186 8.32 -8.94 0.39
N SER A 187 9.44 -8.83 -0.33
CA SER A 187 10.11 -7.54 -0.51
C SER A 187 9.27 -6.53 -1.31
N ALA A 188 8.38 -6.99 -2.20
CA ALA A 188 7.47 -6.08 -2.90
C ALA A 188 6.51 -5.42 -1.89
N SER A 189 5.87 -6.21 -1.02
CA SER A 189 4.99 -5.67 0.02
C SER A 189 5.74 -4.81 1.05
N ILE A 190 6.93 -5.23 1.48
CA ILE A 190 7.79 -4.48 2.42
C ILE A 190 8.29 -3.16 1.82
N GLY A 191 8.63 -3.14 0.53
CA GLY A 191 9.00 -1.90 -0.16
C GLY A 191 7.82 -0.93 -0.28
N GLY A 192 6.63 -1.46 -0.59
CA GLY A 192 5.43 -0.67 -0.81
C GLY A 192 4.98 0.16 0.40
N ILE A 193 5.32 -0.25 1.64
CA ILE A 193 4.96 0.53 2.84
C ILE A 193 5.77 1.82 3.00
N ALA A 194 6.97 1.92 2.42
CA ALA A 194 7.92 2.99 2.75
C ALA A 194 7.51 4.39 2.24
N THR A 195 6.73 4.48 1.16
CA THR A 195 6.28 5.75 0.56
C THR A 195 4.76 5.78 0.49
N LEU A 196 4.16 6.98 0.41
CA LEU A 196 2.70 7.09 0.26
C LEU A 196 2.20 6.38 -1.00
N VAL A 197 2.92 6.51 -2.12
CA VAL A 197 2.47 5.95 -3.41
C VAL A 197 2.77 4.46 -3.60
N GLY A 198 3.59 3.85 -2.74
CA GLY A 198 4.05 2.47 -2.91
C GLY A 198 2.92 1.44 -2.82
N THR A 199 1.95 1.65 -1.93
CA THR A 199 0.79 0.76 -1.79
C THR A 199 -0.49 1.55 -1.50
N PRO A 200 -1.65 1.15 -2.06
CA PRO A 200 -2.89 1.90 -1.89
C PRO A 200 -3.33 2.16 -0.43
N PRO A 201 -3.20 1.22 0.53
CA PRO A 201 -3.50 1.47 1.95
C PRO A 201 -2.90 2.76 2.53
N ASN A 202 -1.68 3.14 2.13
CA ASN A 202 -1.00 4.32 2.65
C ASN A 202 -1.72 5.61 2.23
N LEU A 203 -2.20 5.67 0.99
CA LEU A 203 -3.00 6.79 0.48
C LEU A 203 -4.39 6.80 1.10
N SER A 204 -4.99 5.62 1.30
CA SER A 204 -6.27 5.52 2.00
C SER A 204 -6.17 6.10 3.40
N PHE A 205 -5.11 5.77 4.14
CA PHE A 205 -4.81 6.37 5.44
C PHE A 205 -4.68 7.89 5.37
N ALA A 206 -3.80 8.41 4.51
CA ALA A 206 -3.52 9.85 4.44
C ALA A 206 -4.81 10.67 4.23
N ARG A 207 -5.71 10.17 3.38
CA ARG A 207 -6.99 10.84 3.13
C ARG A 207 -8.01 10.62 4.24
N ILE A 208 -8.22 9.39 4.70
CA ILE A 208 -9.22 9.07 5.73
C ILE A 208 -8.89 9.79 7.03
N PHE A 209 -7.61 9.84 7.42
CA PHE A 209 -7.14 10.62 8.56
C PHE A 209 -7.58 12.09 8.45
N GLN A 210 -7.35 12.73 7.31
CA GLN A 210 -7.77 14.13 7.10
C GLN A 210 -9.30 14.31 7.04
N ILE A 211 -10.06 13.30 6.60
CA ILE A 211 -11.54 13.35 6.63
C ILE A 211 -12.01 13.36 8.08
N MET A 212 -11.54 12.39 8.86
CA MET A 212 -11.92 12.20 10.26
C MET A 212 -11.43 13.36 11.14
N PHE A 213 -10.25 13.90 10.86
CA PHE A 213 -9.60 14.95 11.65
C PHE A 213 -9.13 16.12 10.76
N PRO A 214 -10.04 17.00 10.28
CA PRO A 214 -9.69 18.07 9.34
C PRO A 214 -8.73 19.12 9.89
N ALA A 215 -8.74 19.33 11.21
CA ALA A 215 -7.83 20.25 11.90
C ALA A 215 -6.44 19.64 12.16
N ALA A 216 -6.24 18.35 11.86
CA ALA A 216 -4.96 17.69 12.03
C ALA A 216 -3.93 18.20 11.01
N PRO A 217 -2.63 18.20 11.36
CA PRO A 217 -1.57 18.41 10.39
C PRO A 217 -1.65 17.41 9.25
N GLU A 218 -1.44 17.89 8.02
CA GLU A 218 -1.39 17.03 6.82
C GLU A 218 -0.27 15.99 6.98
N ILE A 219 -0.59 14.72 6.72
CA ILE A 219 0.43 13.68 6.55
C ILE A 219 1.03 13.81 5.15
N SER A 220 2.02 14.69 5.03
CA SER A 220 2.81 14.89 3.82
C SER A 220 3.62 13.65 3.44
N PHE A 221 4.03 13.59 2.16
CA PHE A 221 4.92 12.53 1.66
C PHE A 221 6.19 12.38 2.49
N SER A 222 6.82 13.50 2.89
CA SER A 222 8.05 13.48 3.69
C SER A 222 7.83 12.94 5.10
N SER A 223 6.76 13.37 5.79
CA SER A 223 6.41 12.84 7.11
C SER A 223 6.12 11.34 7.09
N TRP A 224 5.40 10.85 6.08
CA TRP A 224 5.17 9.42 5.93
C TRP A 224 6.47 8.66 5.66
N PHE A 225 7.32 9.18 4.79
CA PHE A 225 8.59 8.55 4.44
C PHE A 225 9.51 8.40 5.66
N ILE A 226 9.63 9.45 6.48
CA ILE A 226 10.42 9.43 7.73
C ILE A 226 9.86 8.40 8.72
N PHE A 227 8.54 8.26 8.79
CA PHE A 227 7.89 7.27 9.65
C PHE A 227 8.06 5.83 9.14
N ALA A 228 7.74 5.57 7.87
CA ALA A 228 7.56 4.22 7.34
C ALA A 228 8.84 3.60 6.76
N LEU A 229 9.79 4.41 6.27
CA LEU A 229 11.05 3.88 5.73
C LEU A 229 11.85 3.08 6.78
N PRO A 230 12.02 3.53 8.04
CA PRO A 230 12.70 2.73 9.06
C PRO A 230 12.03 1.39 9.32
N ILE A 231 10.69 1.34 9.32
CA ILE A 231 9.92 0.08 9.45
C ILE A 231 10.27 -0.85 8.30
N SER A 232 10.22 -0.33 7.06
CA SER A 232 10.54 -1.08 5.85
C SER A 232 11.97 -1.63 5.89
N ILE A 233 12.96 -0.81 6.26
CA ILE A 233 14.38 -1.22 6.31
C ILE A 233 14.60 -2.31 7.37
N ILE A 234 14.11 -2.10 8.60
CA ILE A 234 14.29 -3.05 9.70
C ILE A 234 13.66 -4.39 9.33
N PHE A 235 12.41 -4.34 8.84
CA PHE A 235 11.69 -5.55 8.50
C PHE A 235 12.27 -6.25 7.26
N PHE A 236 12.80 -5.49 6.29
CA PHE A 236 13.55 -6.02 5.16
C PHE A 236 14.79 -6.81 5.60
N ILE A 237 15.61 -6.24 6.50
CA ILE A 237 16.83 -6.89 7.01
C ILE A 237 16.47 -8.18 7.75
N ILE A 238 15.46 -8.15 8.61
CA ILE A 238 14.98 -9.32 9.35
C ILE A 238 14.46 -10.40 8.39
N THR A 239 13.65 -10.01 7.40
CA THR A 239 13.13 -10.93 6.40
C THR A 239 14.24 -11.56 5.57
N TRP A 240 15.23 -10.76 5.15
CA TRP A 240 16.39 -11.25 4.41
C TRP A 240 17.19 -12.27 5.23
N TYR A 241 17.49 -11.94 6.49
CA TYR A 241 18.22 -12.84 7.38
C TYR A 241 17.45 -14.15 7.65
N TYR A 242 16.14 -14.05 7.88
CA TYR A 242 15.26 -15.19 8.09
C TYR A 242 15.21 -16.12 6.86
N LEU A 243 14.93 -15.57 5.68
CA LEU A 243 14.89 -16.32 4.42
C LEU A 243 16.26 -16.91 4.08
N HIS A 244 17.33 -16.15 4.29
CA HIS A 244 18.69 -16.64 4.09
C HIS A 244 18.97 -17.86 4.97
N THR A 245 18.61 -17.80 6.26
CA THR A 245 18.89 -18.89 7.21
C THR A 245 18.14 -20.17 6.85
N ILE A 246 16.89 -20.06 6.40
CA ILE A 246 16.07 -21.23 6.05
C ILE A 246 16.42 -21.79 4.68
N TYR A 247 16.59 -20.93 3.67
CA TYR A 247 16.64 -21.33 2.26
C TYR A 247 18.04 -21.30 1.64
N LYS A 248 19.09 -20.91 2.37
CA LYS A 248 20.47 -20.97 1.84
C LYS A 248 20.86 -22.40 1.43
N PRO A 249 21.55 -22.58 0.30
CA PRO A 249 22.15 -23.85 -0.08
C PRO A 249 23.41 -24.12 0.75
N LYS A 250 23.68 -25.39 1.07
CA LYS A 250 24.79 -25.79 1.95
C LYS A 250 26.19 -25.69 1.31
N LYS A 251 26.31 -25.86 -0.02
CA LYS A 251 27.58 -25.83 -0.76
C LYS A 251 27.48 -24.85 -1.92
N LEU A 252 27.97 -23.61 -1.75
CA LEU A 252 27.97 -22.61 -2.84
C LEU A 252 29.18 -21.68 -2.90
N LEU A 253 30.23 -21.97 -2.12
CA LEU A 253 31.34 -21.02 -1.91
C LEU A 253 32.29 -20.88 -3.10
N SER A 254 32.32 -21.82 -4.05
CA SER A 254 33.38 -21.86 -5.09
C SER A 254 32.94 -21.73 -6.54
N VAL A 255 31.64 -21.62 -6.86
CA VAL A 255 31.16 -21.84 -8.24
C VAL A 255 30.46 -20.63 -8.90
N LEU A 256 30.24 -19.52 -8.20
CA LEU A 256 29.45 -18.39 -8.73
C LEU A 256 30.25 -17.18 -9.21
N LYS A 257 31.53 -17.34 -9.56
CA LYS A 257 32.28 -16.23 -10.21
C LYS A 257 31.70 -15.86 -11.59
N ASP A 258 30.96 -16.77 -12.23
CA ASP A 258 30.45 -16.63 -13.61
C ASP A 258 28.94 -16.38 -13.72
N VAL A 259 28.20 -16.13 -12.63
CA VAL A 259 26.85 -15.54 -12.74
C VAL A 259 27.02 -14.07 -13.10
N ASN A 260 27.32 -13.83 -14.36
CA ASN A 260 27.73 -12.53 -14.85
C ASN A 260 26.49 -11.73 -15.24
N PHE A 261 25.87 -11.06 -14.26
CA PHE A 261 24.85 -10.04 -14.54
C PHE A 261 25.37 -8.95 -15.52
N LYS A 262 26.69 -8.87 -15.77
CA LYS A 262 27.24 -7.94 -16.78
C LYS A 262 26.80 -8.30 -18.19
N GLU A 263 26.57 -9.58 -18.51
CA GLU A 263 26.05 -9.96 -19.84
C GLU A 263 24.61 -9.45 -20.02
N GLN A 264 23.73 -9.76 -19.05
CA GLN A 264 22.36 -9.24 -19.05
C GLN A 264 22.31 -7.70 -19.08
N TYR A 265 23.24 -7.03 -18.38
CA TYR A 265 23.32 -5.58 -18.43
C TYR A 265 23.86 -5.05 -19.76
N LYS A 266 24.82 -5.74 -20.38
CA LYS A 266 25.33 -5.40 -21.72
C LYS A 266 24.24 -5.56 -22.78
N GLU A 267 23.39 -6.58 -22.67
CA GLU A 267 22.23 -6.82 -23.55
C GLU A 267 21.23 -5.64 -23.54
N LEU A 268 21.14 -4.86 -22.45
CA LEU A 268 20.31 -3.65 -22.39
C LEU A 268 20.85 -2.50 -23.24
N GLY A 269 22.09 -2.56 -23.71
CA GLY A 269 22.76 -1.47 -24.40
C GLY A 269 22.94 -0.19 -23.55
N PRO A 270 23.43 0.90 -24.15
CA PRO A 270 23.59 2.18 -23.48
C PRO A 270 22.23 2.79 -23.08
N ALA A 271 22.22 3.60 -22.02
CA ALA A 271 21.00 4.28 -21.58
C ALA A 271 20.49 5.25 -22.67
N THR A 272 19.25 5.04 -23.11
CA THR A 272 18.63 5.87 -24.13
C THR A 272 18.33 7.28 -23.61
N TYR A 273 18.06 8.22 -24.52
CA TYR A 273 17.67 9.57 -24.15
C TYR A 273 16.42 9.57 -23.25
N GLU A 274 15.42 8.76 -23.59
CA GLU A 274 14.16 8.68 -22.86
C GLU A 274 14.33 8.04 -21.49
N GLN A 275 15.19 7.02 -21.35
CA GLN A 275 15.54 6.48 -20.05
C GLN A 275 16.16 7.55 -19.15
N LYS A 276 17.04 8.41 -19.69
CA LYS A 276 17.64 9.52 -18.94
C LYS A 276 16.62 10.60 -18.59
N ALA A 277 15.74 10.96 -19.53
CA ALA A 277 14.70 11.97 -19.31
C ALA A 277 13.70 11.51 -18.22
N VAL A 278 13.23 10.27 -18.30
CA VAL A 278 12.34 9.69 -17.28
C VAL A 278 13.06 9.57 -15.94
N ALA A 279 14.34 9.16 -15.91
CA ALA A 279 15.11 9.10 -14.67
C ALA A 279 15.25 10.48 -14.02
N MET A 280 15.49 11.53 -14.81
CA MET A 280 15.53 12.91 -14.32
C MET A 280 14.20 13.33 -13.72
N VAL A 281 13.08 13.14 -14.43
CA VAL A 281 11.74 13.44 -13.92
C VAL A 281 11.43 12.67 -12.64
N PHE A 282 11.77 11.38 -12.59
CA PHE A 282 11.57 10.53 -11.42
C PHE A 282 12.37 11.02 -10.21
N VAL A 283 13.65 11.33 -10.38
CA VAL A 283 14.49 11.88 -9.29
C VAL A 283 13.99 13.25 -8.85
N SER A 284 13.59 14.11 -9.79
CA SER A 284 12.98 15.41 -9.47
C SER A 284 11.67 15.25 -8.70
N LEU A 285 10.81 14.31 -9.06
CA LEU A 285 9.56 14.02 -8.34
C LEU A 285 9.85 13.60 -6.89
N ALA A 286 10.75 12.63 -6.69
CA ALA A 286 11.11 12.16 -5.36
C ALA A 286 11.73 13.29 -4.50
N PHE A 287 12.62 14.09 -5.09
CA PHE A 287 13.22 15.24 -4.42
C PHE A 287 12.17 16.27 -4.02
N LEU A 288 11.28 16.65 -4.95
CA LEU A 288 10.25 17.66 -4.70
C LEU A 288 9.22 17.19 -3.66
N TRP A 289 8.83 15.92 -3.64
CA TRP A 289 7.97 15.39 -2.58
C TRP A 289 8.63 15.41 -1.20
N LEU A 290 9.89 14.96 -1.11
CA LEU A 290 10.61 14.91 0.17
C LEU A 290 10.90 16.28 0.76
N THR A 291 11.00 17.31 -0.08
CA THR A 291 11.34 18.68 0.32
C THR A 291 10.15 19.65 0.26
N ARG A 292 8.93 19.18 -0.09
CA ARG A 292 7.73 20.04 -0.22
C ARG A 292 7.36 20.69 1.10
N ALA A 293 7.03 19.85 2.08
CA ALA A 293 6.66 20.29 3.42
C ALA A 293 7.94 20.49 4.26
N GLY A 294 7.87 21.43 5.21
CA GLY A 294 8.96 21.63 6.16
C GLY A 294 9.25 20.37 6.96
N LEU A 295 10.52 20.15 7.27
CA LEU A 295 10.97 19.05 8.10
C LEU A 295 11.28 19.58 9.49
N ASN A 296 10.42 19.22 10.45
CA ASN A 296 10.64 19.48 11.87
C ASN A 296 11.28 18.24 12.50
N ILE A 297 12.60 18.21 12.57
CA ILE A 297 13.37 17.11 13.18
C ILE A 297 13.95 17.62 14.50
N GLY A 298 13.15 17.56 15.57
CA GLY A 298 13.53 18.04 16.89
C GLY A 298 13.79 19.56 16.90
N THR A 299 15.06 19.96 16.96
CA THR A 299 15.48 21.38 16.99
C THR A 299 15.80 21.96 15.60
N LEU A 300 15.83 21.14 14.56
CA LEU A 300 16.06 21.57 13.18
C LEU A 300 14.71 21.74 12.49
N ASP A 301 14.34 23.01 12.24
CA ASP A 301 13.23 23.38 11.37
C ASP A 301 13.78 23.78 10.00
N ILE A 302 13.63 22.88 9.03
CA ILE A 302 14.04 23.13 7.64
C ILE A 302 12.77 23.48 6.86
N PRO A 303 12.61 24.74 6.40
CA PRO A 303 11.43 25.13 5.64
C PRO A 303 11.42 24.39 4.30
N GLY A 304 10.26 23.83 3.96
CA GLY A 304 10.05 23.16 2.69
C GLY A 304 9.99 24.17 1.54
N TRP A 305 10.27 23.75 0.31
CA TRP A 305 10.27 24.67 -0.84
C TRP A 305 8.89 25.29 -1.11
N SER A 306 7.79 24.69 -0.61
CA SER A 306 6.45 25.27 -0.70
C SER A 306 6.37 26.65 -0.02
N SER A 307 7.23 26.92 0.98
CA SER A 307 7.33 28.22 1.67
C SER A 307 7.84 29.35 0.79
N LEU A 308 8.45 29.04 -0.37
CA LEU A 308 8.89 30.04 -1.35
C LEU A 308 7.71 30.72 -2.06
N PHE A 309 6.50 30.16 -1.95
CA PHE A 309 5.29 30.70 -2.55
C PHE A 309 4.45 31.45 -1.52
N SER A 310 3.69 32.45 -1.96
CA SER A 310 2.83 33.26 -1.08
C SER A 310 1.71 32.48 -0.39
N SER A 311 1.35 31.29 -0.89
CA SER A 311 0.32 30.42 -0.32
C SER A 311 0.81 28.96 -0.25
N PRO A 312 1.71 28.64 0.69
CA PRO A 312 2.32 27.30 0.78
C PRO A 312 1.31 26.18 0.96
N THR A 313 0.22 26.45 1.69
CA THR A 313 -0.85 25.48 1.99
C THR A 313 -1.69 25.07 0.78
N TYR A 314 -1.61 25.81 -0.33
CA TYR A 314 -2.32 25.45 -1.58
C TYR A 314 -1.55 24.40 -2.39
N ILE A 315 -0.28 24.17 -2.07
CA ILE A 315 0.59 23.22 -2.77
C ILE A 315 0.66 21.92 -1.96
N ASN A 316 0.00 20.88 -2.48
CA ASN A 316 0.04 19.53 -1.92
C ASN A 316 0.88 18.57 -2.78
N ASP A 317 1.08 17.35 -2.28
CA ASP A 317 1.87 16.32 -2.97
C ASP A 317 1.25 15.90 -4.32
N GLY A 318 -0.08 16.03 -4.46
CA GLY A 318 -0.80 15.81 -5.72
C GLY A 318 -0.46 16.84 -6.79
N THR A 319 -0.34 18.12 -6.41
CA THR A 319 0.09 19.20 -7.32
C THR A 319 1.46 18.89 -7.95
N VAL A 320 2.41 18.42 -7.12
CA VAL A 320 3.76 18.03 -7.58
C VAL A 320 3.69 16.87 -8.57
N ALA A 321 2.92 15.83 -8.23
CA ALA A 321 2.78 14.63 -9.03
C ALA A 321 2.23 14.93 -10.43
N ILE A 322 1.19 15.78 -10.52
CA ILE A 322 0.57 16.17 -11.78
C ILE A 322 1.48 17.08 -12.60
N CYS A 323 2.18 18.04 -11.97
CA CYS A 323 3.14 18.90 -12.67
C CYS A 323 4.20 18.07 -13.40
N LEU A 324 4.84 17.12 -12.71
CA LEU A 324 5.88 16.26 -13.28
C LEU A 324 5.32 15.29 -14.33
N SER A 325 4.07 14.85 -14.16
CA SER A 325 3.37 14.06 -15.17
C SER A 325 3.12 14.85 -16.45
N VAL A 326 2.67 16.10 -16.35
CA VAL A 326 2.48 16.99 -17.51
C VAL A 326 3.79 17.20 -18.26
N ILE A 327 4.91 17.39 -17.54
CA ILE A 327 6.25 17.52 -18.15
C ILE A 327 6.59 16.30 -19.03
N LEU A 328 6.22 15.08 -18.64
CA LEU A 328 6.47 13.88 -19.44
C LEU A 328 5.72 13.86 -20.79
N PHE A 329 4.57 14.55 -20.89
CA PHE A 329 3.85 14.73 -22.14
C PHE A 329 4.45 15.85 -23.02
N ILE A 330 5.32 16.69 -22.46
CA ILE A 330 5.96 17.79 -23.18
C ILE A 330 7.32 17.34 -23.74
N ILE A 331 8.08 16.51 -23.01
CA ILE A 331 9.41 16.07 -23.45
C ILE A 331 9.30 15.23 -24.73
N PRO A 332 9.97 15.60 -25.84
CA PRO A 332 9.97 14.83 -27.08
C PRO A 332 10.76 13.52 -26.94
N SER A 333 10.31 12.47 -27.61
CA SER A 333 11.09 11.24 -27.79
C SER A 333 12.07 11.44 -28.94
N LYS A 334 13.33 11.01 -28.76
CA LYS A 334 14.35 11.04 -29.83
C LYS A 334 14.36 9.75 -30.64
N SER A 335 13.97 8.63 -30.04
CA SER A 335 13.84 7.33 -30.70
C SER A 335 12.58 7.25 -31.57
N ASN A 336 11.50 7.94 -31.20
CA ASN A 336 10.26 7.99 -31.96
C ASN A 336 9.95 9.42 -32.41
N GLN A 337 10.32 9.76 -33.65
CA GLN A 337 10.05 11.08 -34.22
C GLN A 337 8.55 11.45 -34.14
N GLY A 338 8.26 12.68 -33.71
CA GLY A 338 6.90 13.19 -33.53
C GLY A 338 6.17 12.71 -32.28
N LYS A 339 6.75 11.78 -31.49
CA LYS A 339 6.15 11.31 -30.23
C LYS A 339 6.80 11.98 -29.01
N ARG A 340 6.09 11.91 -27.89
CA ARG A 340 6.53 12.39 -26.57
C ARG A 340 6.96 11.21 -25.70
N VAL A 341 7.67 11.50 -24.62
CA VAL A 341 8.11 10.47 -23.65
C VAL A 341 6.89 9.73 -23.09
N MET A 342 5.83 10.46 -22.72
CA MET A 342 4.52 9.90 -22.35
C MET A 342 3.49 10.09 -23.47
N ASP A 343 2.57 9.14 -23.62
CA ASP A 343 1.44 9.23 -24.55
C ASP A 343 0.14 8.77 -23.88
N TRP A 344 -1.00 9.10 -24.51
CA TRP A 344 -2.31 8.79 -23.97
C TRP A 344 -2.57 7.28 -23.86
N ALA A 345 -2.12 6.50 -24.85
CA ALA A 345 -2.27 5.04 -24.84
C ALA A 345 -1.56 4.36 -23.65
N THR A 346 -0.48 4.98 -23.17
CA THR A 346 0.21 4.56 -21.95
C THR A 346 -0.54 5.08 -20.72
N ALA A 347 -1.02 6.32 -20.74
CA ALA A 347 -1.76 6.95 -19.64
C ALA A 347 -3.07 6.24 -19.30
N THR A 348 -3.77 5.66 -20.28
CA THR A 348 -4.99 4.89 -20.03
C THR A 348 -4.77 3.62 -19.22
N LYS A 349 -3.51 3.22 -18.97
CA LYS A 349 -3.15 2.06 -18.13
C LYS A 349 -3.15 2.37 -16.64
N VAL A 350 -3.45 3.61 -16.23
CA VAL A 350 -3.69 3.95 -14.81
C VAL A 350 -4.80 3.02 -14.27
N PRO A 351 -4.63 2.43 -13.07
CA PRO A 351 -5.59 1.48 -12.52
C PRO A 351 -6.83 2.21 -11.97
N TRP A 352 -7.77 2.55 -12.85
CA TRP A 352 -9.01 3.26 -12.52
C TRP A 352 -9.89 2.52 -11.51
N ASN A 353 -9.79 1.20 -11.45
CA ASN A 353 -10.44 0.40 -10.42
C ASN A 353 -9.97 0.76 -9.00
N ILE A 354 -8.68 1.10 -8.82
CA ILE A 354 -8.15 1.55 -7.53
C ILE A 354 -8.57 3.00 -7.25
N VAL A 355 -8.61 3.85 -8.28
CA VAL A 355 -9.10 5.23 -8.17
C VAL A 355 -10.55 5.26 -7.66
N LEU A 356 -11.42 4.42 -8.24
CA LEU A 356 -12.80 4.28 -7.79
C LEU A 356 -12.91 3.68 -6.38
N LEU A 357 -12.07 2.68 -6.07
CA LEU A 357 -11.99 2.09 -4.74
C LEU A 357 -11.72 3.15 -3.67
N PHE A 358 -10.66 3.96 -3.86
CA PHE A 358 -10.35 5.08 -2.99
C PHE A 358 -11.53 6.03 -2.81
N GLY A 359 -12.19 6.42 -3.91
CA GLY A 359 -13.35 7.30 -3.84
C GLY A 359 -14.48 6.73 -2.98
N GLY A 360 -14.78 5.43 -3.11
CA GLY A 360 -15.78 4.75 -2.28
C GLY A 360 -15.40 4.68 -0.81
N GLY A 361 -14.14 4.37 -0.50
CA GLY A 361 -13.63 4.40 0.87
C GLY A 361 -13.66 5.81 1.49
N PHE A 362 -13.34 6.84 0.71
CA PHE A 362 -13.39 8.24 1.17
C PHE A 362 -14.82 8.72 1.37
N ALA A 363 -15.73 8.33 0.48
CA ALA A 363 -17.16 8.55 0.66
C ALA A 363 -17.59 7.89 1.97
N LEU A 364 -17.29 6.60 2.17
CA LEU A 364 -17.65 5.86 3.39
C LEU A 364 -17.12 6.54 4.65
N ALA A 365 -15.84 6.93 4.68
CA ALA A 365 -15.26 7.67 5.80
C ALA A 365 -15.97 9.02 6.06
N SER A 366 -16.37 9.73 5.00
CA SER A 366 -17.12 10.97 5.13
C SER A 366 -18.52 10.68 5.70
N GLY A 367 -19.20 9.64 5.22
CA GLY A 367 -20.50 9.21 5.75
C GLY A 367 -20.42 8.83 7.22
N PHE A 368 -19.36 8.14 7.66
CA PHE A 368 -19.13 7.82 9.08
C PHE A 368 -19.08 9.06 9.97
N LYS A 369 -18.42 10.11 9.48
CA LYS A 369 -18.28 11.37 10.21
C LYS A 369 -19.57 12.19 10.17
N GLU A 370 -20.12 12.44 8.98
CA GLU A 370 -21.30 13.28 8.78
C GLU A 370 -22.55 12.69 9.46
N SER A 371 -22.68 11.35 9.49
CA SER A 371 -23.82 10.71 10.14
C SER A 371 -23.68 10.60 11.66
N GLY A 372 -22.49 10.78 12.23
CA GLY A 372 -22.21 10.52 13.65
C GLY A 372 -21.89 9.05 13.97
N LEU A 373 -21.84 8.15 12.97
CA LEU A 373 -21.60 6.72 13.20
C LEU A 373 -20.24 6.46 13.88
N SER A 374 -19.21 7.26 13.59
CA SER A 374 -17.91 7.12 14.27
C SER A 374 -18.01 7.34 15.79
N ILE A 375 -18.89 8.25 16.23
CA ILE A 375 -19.11 8.52 17.65
C ILE A 375 -19.82 7.32 18.28
N TRP A 376 -20.92 6.87 17.66
CA TRP A 376 -21.69 5.72 18.11
C TRP A 376 -20.84 4.46 18.27
N VAL A 377 -20.02 4.13 17.27
CA VAL A 377 -19.12 2.95 17.33
C VAL A 377 -18.11 3.08 18.47
N GLY A 378 -17.60 4.29 18.71
CA GLY A 378 -16.70 4.55 19.83
C GLY A 378 -17.36 4.23 21.18
N GLU A 379 -18.60 4.66 21.37
CA GLU A 379 -19.37 4.44 22.61
C GLU A 379 -19.62 2.96 22.92
N GLN A 380 -19.80 2.13 21.89
CA GLN A 380 -19.98 0.68 22.07
C GLN A 380 -18.71 -0.03 22.55
N LEU A 381 -17.54 0.61 22.48
CA LEU A 381 -16.23 -0.01 22.75
C LEU A 381 -15.50 0.60 23.95
N SER A 382 -16.25 0.94 25.00
CA SER A 382 -15.75 1.49 26.27
C SER A 382 -14.69 0.63 26.98
N ILE A 383 -14.68 -0.69 26.74
CA ILE A 383 -13.74 -1.65 27.35
C ILE A 383 -12.28 -1.37 26.95
N VAL A 384 -12.04 -0.71 25.81
CA VAL A 384 -10.68 -0.45 25.29
C VAL A 384 -9.95 0.64 26.09
N GLY A 385 -10.66 1.54 26.78
CA GLY A 385 -10.08 2.69 27.47
C GLY A 385 -9.17 2.37 28.67
N GLY A 386 -9.24 1.14 29.20
CA GLY A 386 -8.35 0.69 30.30
C GLY A 386 -7.01 0.11 29.85
N LEU A 387 -6.79 -0.07 28.54
CA LEU A 387 -5.59 -0.71 28.02
C LEU A 387 -4.46 0.29 27.79
N HIS A 388 -3.23 -0.13 28.07
CA HIS A 388 -2.05 0.67 27.75
C HIS A 388 -1.89 0.82 26.22
N PRO A 389 -1.48 1.99 25.68
CA PRO A 389 -1.42 2.25 24.24
C PRO A 389 -0.60 1.22 23.43
N ILE A 390 0.48 0.69 24.01
CA ILE A 390 1.28 -0.36 23.35
C ILE A 390 0.49 -1.66 23.11
N ILE A 391 -0.43 -2.01 24.01
CA ILE A 391 -1.28 -3.20 23.91
C ILE A 391 -2.33 -2.97 22.82
N ILE A 392 -2.91 -1.77 22.77
CA ILE A 392 -3.86 -1.37 21.73
C ILE A 392 -3.21 -1.49 20.35
N ILE A 393 -2.00 -0.93 20.17
CA ILE A 393 -1.23 -1.03 18.92
C ILE A 393 -1.01 -2.51 18.56
N ALA A 394 -0.60 -3.34 19.52
CA ALA A 394 -0.34 -4.76 19.28
C ALA A 394 -1.60 -5.52 18.85
N ILE A 395 -2.74 -5.29 19.49
CA ILE A 395 -4.02 -5.91 19.15
C ILE A 395 -4.44 -5.51 17.74
N ILE A 396 -4.36 -4.23 17.41
CA ILE A 396 -4.72 -3.71 16.08
C ILE A 396 -3.80 -4.30 15.02
N ALA A 397 -2.48 -4.27 15.25
CA ALA A 397 -1.50 -4.82 14.32
C ALA A 397 -1.76 -6.32 14.09
N LEU A 398 -2.02 -7.09 15.15
CA LEU A 398 -2.32 -8.52 15.07
C LEU A 398 -3.60 -8.79 14.28
N MET A 399 -4.69 -8.11 14.63
CA MET A 399 -5.99 -8.23 13.97
C MET A 399 -5.88 -7.92 12.47
N MET A 400 -5.25 -6.80 12.13
CA MET A 400 -5.11 -6.35 10.75
C MET A 400 -4.23 -7.28 9.91
N THR A 401 -3.13 -7.77 10.49
CA THR A 401 -2.22 -8.69 9.81
C THR A 401 -2.92 -9.98 9.39
N PHE A 402 -3.78 -10.56 10.24
CA PHE A 402 -4.50 -11.78 9.88
C PHE A 402 -5.73 -11.53 9.03
N LEU A 403 -6.45 -10.44 9.26
CA LEU A 403 -7.61 -10.09 8.44
C LEU A 403 -7.21 -9.90 6.97
N THR A 404 -6.07 -9.26 6.73
CA THR A 404 -5.58 -8.98 5.38
C THR A 404 -5.06 -10.21 4.62
N GLU A 405 -4.95 -11.38 5.26
CA GLU A 405 -4.64 -12.64 4.56
C GLU A 405 -5.85 -13.15 3.77
N LEU A 406 -7.06 -12.74 4.17
CA LEU A 406 -8.33 -13.24 3.63
C LEU A 406 -9.12 -12.18 2.85
N ALA A 407 -8.69 -10.92 2.91
CA ALA A 407 -9.39 -9.79 2.33
C ALA A 407 -8.42 -8.82 1.65
N SER A 408 -8.94 -8.01 0.73
CA SER A 408 -8.16 -6.96 0.07
C SER A 408 -7.61 -5.94 1.08
N ASN A 409 -6.29 -5.70 1.04
CA ASN A 409 -5.59 -4.78 1.93
C ASN A 409 -6.23 -3.38 1.96
N THR A 410 -6.55 -2.85 0.78
CA THR A 410 -7.10 -1.50 0.61
C THR A 410 -8.52 -1.40 1.13
N ALA A 411 -9.37 -2.35 0.76
CA ALA A 411 -10.76 -2.36 1.19
C ALA A 411 -10.88 -2.54 2.72
N THR A 412 -10.01 -3.38 3.30
CA THR A 412 -9.94 -3.58 4.76
C THR A 412 -9.62 -2.28 5.48
N ILE A 413 -8.67 -1.50 4.95
CA ILE A 413 -8.27 -0.19 5.51
C ILE A 413 -9.36 0.86 5.36
N GLU A 414 -9.99 0.94 4.20
CA GLU A 414 -11.08 1.89 3.95
C GLU A 414 -12.28 1.67 4.87
N MET A 415 -12.55 0.41 5.22
CA MET A 415 -13.61 0.04 6.15
C MET A 415 -13.23 0.28 7.62
N LEU A 416 -12.02 -0.10 8.04
CA LEU A 416 -11.67 -0.13 9.46
C LEU A 416 -11.10 1.18 10.00
N LEU A 417 -10.48 2.01 9.17
CA LEU A 417 -9.89 3.27 9.64
C LEU A 417 -10.92 4.25 10.25
N PRO A 418 -12.11 4.46 9.65
CA PRO A 418 -13.14 5.30 10.28
C PRO A 418 -13.62 4.76 11.63
N VAL A 419 -13.73 3.43 11.75
CA VAL A 419 -14.08 2.73 13.01
C VAL A 419 -13.01 2.96 14.06
N LEU A 420 -11.74 2.73 13.72
CA LEU A 420 -10.59 2.94 14.61
C LEU A 420 -10.45 4.40 15.05
N ALA A 421 -10.73 5.34 14.15
CA ALA A 421 -10.77 6.77 14.47
C ALA A 421 -11.88 7.08 15.50
N GLY A 422 -13.09 6.55 15.31
CA GLY A 422 -14.19 6.70 16.27
C GLY A 422 -13.86 6.16 17.67
N ILE A 423 -13.28 4.97 17.73
CA ILE A 423 -12.82 4.35 18.98
C ILE A 423 -11.78 5.24 19.68
N SER A 424 -10.80 5.75 18.94
CA SER A 424 -9.73 6.59 19.51
C SER A 424 -10.27 7.85 20.19
N ILE A 425 -11.32 8.47 19.63
CA ILE A 425 -11.99 9.64 20.21
C ILE A 425 -12.67 9.27 21.53
N HIS A 426 -13.40 8.14 21.57
CA HIS A 426 -14.15 7.73 22.76
C HIS A 426 -13.23 7.35 23.92
N VAL A 427 -12.15 6.62 23.65
CA VAL A 427 -11.16 6.23 24.67
C VAL A 427 -10.15 7.33 25.01
N ASN A 428 -10.26 8.50 24.36
CA ASN A 428 -9.41 9.68 24.58
C ASN A 428 -7.90 9.41 24.39
N ILE A 429 -7.56 8.63 23.35
CA ILE A 429 -6.17 8.30 22.98
C ILE A 429 -5.90 8.81 21.57
N ASN A 430 -4.67 9.29 21.32
CA ASN A 430 -4.28 9.83 20.02
C ASN A 430 -4.65 8.88 18.84
N PRO A 431 -5.42 9.34 17.83
CA PRO A 431 -5.90 8.51 16.73
C PRO A 431 -4.80 7.85 15.90
N LEU A 432 -3.61 8.46 15.81
CA LEU A 432 -2.48 7.92 15.04
C LEU A 432 -1.99 6.58 15.61
N LEU A 433 -2.16 6.35 16.92
CA LEU A 433 -1.80 5.08 17.57
C LEU A 433 -2.74 3.92 17.18
N PHE A 434 -3.87 4.20 16.54
CA PHE A 434 -4.79 3.20 16.01
C PHE A 434 -4.61 3.06 14.50
N MET A 435 -4.59 4.20 13.80
CA MET A 435 -4.67 4.24 12.34
C MET A 435 -3.34 3.88 11.67
N LEU A 436 -2.19 4.33 12.19
CA LEU A 436 -0.88 3.99 11.63
C LEU A 436 -0.57 2.48 11.68
N PRO A 437 -0.68 1.79 12.83
CA PRO A 437 -0.34 0.38 12.88
C PRO A 437 -1.32 -0.45 12.05
N ALA A 438 -2.61 -0.09 12.02
CA ALA A 438 -3.56 -0.74 11.13
C ALA A 438 -3.13 -0.66 9.66
N THR A 439 -2.76 0.53 9.21
CA THR A 439 -2.35 0.81 7.83
C THR A 439 -1.12 0.01 7.41
N ILE A 440 -0.08 0.01 8.23
CA ILE A 440 1.14 -0.74 7.91
C ILE A 440 0.88 -2.25 7.96
N SER A 441 0.13 -2.73 8.97
CA SER A 441 -0.22 -4.14 9.12
C SER A 441 -1.08 -4.68 7.99
N ALA A 442 -1.95 -3.87 7.38
CA ALA A 442 -2.72 -4.29 6.21
C ALA A 442 -1.83 -4.64 5.00
N SER A 443 -0.56 -4.22 4.97
CA SER A 443 0.38 -4.61 3.92
C SER A 443 1.23 -5.84 4.29
N MET A 444 1.04 -6.40 5.50
CA MET A 444 1.80 -7.55 6.02
C MET A 444 1.09 -8.89 5.74
N ALA A 445 0.69 -9.12 4.49
CA ALA A 445 0.03 -10.37 4.07
C ALA A 445 1.04 -11.32 3.41
N PHE A 446 1.58 -12.27 4.18
CA PHE A 446 2.68 -13.16 3.78
C PHE A 446 2.31 -14.65 3.72
N MET A 447 1.16 -15.07 4.26
CA MET A 447 0.83 -16.48 4.42
C MET A 447 0.16 -17.10 3.19
N LEU A 448 -0.79 -16.39 2.57
CA LEU A 448 -1.62 -16.96 1.50
C LEU A 448 -1.27 -16.42 0.11
N PRO A 449 -1.33 -17.26 -0.95
CA PRO A 449 -1.11 -16.81 -2.32
C PRO A 449 -2.11 -15.76 -2.77
N VAL A 450 -3.36 -15.85 -2.32
CA VAL A 450 -4.46 -14.97 -2.72
C VAL A 450 -4.44 -13.63 -1.99
N ALA A 451 -3.69 -13.51 -0.89
CA ALA A 451 -3.70 -12.32 -0.04
C ALA A 451 -3.17 -11.08 -0.77
N THR A 452 -2.11 -11.25 -1.56
CA THR A 452 -1.54 -10.15 -2.35
C THR A 452 -1.16 -10.61 -3.77
N PRO A 453 -1.25 -9.74 -4.79
CA PRO A 453 -0.83 -10.11 -6.14
C PRO A 453 0.64 -10.57 -6.25
N PRO A 454 1.64 -9.97 -5.55
CA PRO A 454 3.00 -10.53 -5.52
C PRO A 454 3.06 -11.99 -5.08
N ASN A 455 2.31 -12.37 -4.03
CA ASN A 455 2.25 -13.76 -3.56
C ASN A 455 1.66 -14.67 -4.65
N ALA A 456 0.58 -14.25 -5.31
CA ALA A 456 -0.05 -14.99 -6.40
C ALA A 456 0.88 -15.18 -7.60
N ILE A 457 1.65 -14.14 -7.97
CA ILE A 457 2.60 -14.19 -9.09
C ILE A 457 3.70 -15.21 -8.83
N VAL A 458 4.31 -15.19 -7.64
CA VAL A 458 5.38 -16.14 -7.32
C VAL A 458 4.84 -17.56 -7.15
N PHE A 459 3.62 -17.71 -6.62
CA PHE A 459 2.95 -19.00 -6.53
C PHE A 459 2.63 -19.58 -7.91
N GLY A 460 2.27 -18.74 -8.88
CA GLY A 460 2.05 -19.10 -10.29
C GLY A 460 3.29 -19.67 -11.00
N SER A 461 4.48 -19.61 -10.39
CA SER A 461 5.67 -20.32 -10.88
C SER A 461 5.59 -21.85 -10.71
N ASN A 462 4.61 -22.36 -9.94
CA ASN A 462 4.46 -23.77 -9.57
C ASN A 462 5.66 -24.38 -8.84
N LYS A 463 6.56 -23.54 -8.29
CA LYS A 463 7.72 -23.99 -7.49
C LYS A 463 7.50 -23.92 -5.98
N ILE A 464 6.45 -23.22 -5.52
CA ILE A 464 6.17 -22.97 -4.10
C ILE A 464 4.89 -23.69 -3.71
N THR A 465 4.89 -24.38 -2.57
CA THR A 465 3.65 -24.95 -2.01
C THR A 465 2.95 -23.97 -1.06
N VAL A 466 1.63 -24.09 -0.93
CA VAL A 466 0.84 -23.24 -0.01
C VAL A 466 1.37 -23.36 1.42
N MET A 467 1.72 -24.57 1.86
CA MET A 467 2.24 -24.79 3.21
C MET A 467 3.61 -24.14 3.45
N GLN A 468 4.47 -24.09 2.43
CA GLN A 468 5.75 -23.38 2.54
C GLN A 468 5.54 -21.88 2.71
N MET A 469 4.67 -21.28 1.90
CA MET A 469 4.32 -19.86 2.02
C MET A 469 3.65 -19.56 3.36
N ALA A 470 2.68 -20.37 3.79
CA ALA A 470 1.95 -20.16 5.03
C ALA A 470 2.86 -20.23 6.27
N ARG A 471 3.77 -21.21 6.35
CA ARG A 471 4.69 -21.34 7.49
C ARG A 471 5.69 -20.19 7.56
N THR A 472 6.30 -19.84 6.43
CA THR A 472 7.26 -18.73 6.35
C THR A 472 6.56 -17.40 6.63
N GLY A 473 5.39 -17.21 6.03
CA GLY A 473 4.55 -16.03 6.21
C GLY A 473 4.07 -15.86 7.65
N PHE A 474 3.67 -16.93 8.34
CA PHE A 474 3.21 -16.84 9.73
C PHE A 474 4.28 -16.27 10.65
N VAL A 475 5.53 -16.72 10.50
CA VAL A 475 6.66 -16.19 11.29
C VAL A 475 6.89 -14.72 10.96
N LEU A 476 6.87 -14.35 9.69
CA LEU A 476 7.03 -12.95 9.26
C LEU A 476 5.88 -12.05 9.74
N ASN A 477 4.64 -12.54 9.76
CA ASN A 477 3.49 -11.84 10.31
C ASN A 477 3.70 -11.53 11.80
N MET A 478 4.15 -12.51 12.59
CA MET A 478 4.42 -12.30 14.03
C MET A 478 5.57 -11.32 14.27
N LEU A 479 6.65 -11.42 13.50
CA LEU A 479 7.75 -10.46 13.56
C LEU A 479 7.28 -9.06 13.14
N GLY A 480 6.44 -8.97 12.10
CA GLY A 480 5.82 -7.74 11.62
C GLY A 480 4.98 -7.06 12.70
N VAL A 481 4.13 -7.81 13.40
CA VAL A 481 3.33 -7.29 14.54
C VAL A 481 4.22 -6.69 15.62
N ILE A 482 5.30 -7.38 16.01
CA ILE A 482 6.24 -6.88 17.03
C ILE A 482 6.91 -5.59 16.54
N ILE A 483 7.43 -5.57 15.32
CA ILE A 483 8.16 -4.43 14.76
C ILE A 483 7.24 -3.22 14.61
N ILE A 484 6.05 -3.41 14.04
CA ILE A 484 5.06 -2.35 13.88
C ILE A 484 4.66 -1.80 15.25
N THR A 485 4.48 -2.67 16.24
CA THR A 485 4.14 -2.25 17.61
C THR A 485 5.21 -1.36 18.20
N LEU A 486 6.46 -1.83 18.21
CA LEU A 486 7.58 -1.12 18.81
C LEU A 486 7.89 0.18 18.06
N ILE A 487 7.94 0.15 16.73
CA ILE A 487 8.29 1.34 15.94
C ILE A 487 7.15 2.36 15.99
N THR A 488 5.88 1.96 15.89
CA THR A 488 4.76 2.91 16.05
C THR A 488 4.80 3.57 17.43
N TYR A 489 5.00 2.77 18.49
CA TYR A 489 5.01 3.27 19.86
C TYR A 489 6.19 4.21 20.15
N PHE A 490 7.42 3.88 19.73
CA PHE A 490 8.60 4.69 20.03
C PHE A 490 8.93 5.72 18.95
N TRP A 491 9.11 5.27 17.71
CA TRP A 491 9.52 6.13 16.59
C TRP A 491 8.36 6.96 16.06
N GLY A 492 7.19 6.35 15.85
CA GLY A 492 6.00 7.05 15.36
C GLY A 492 5.60 8.20 16.28
N SER A 493 5.66 7.97 17.59
CA SER A 493 5.37 9.00 18.59
C SER A 493 6.37 10.14 18.57
N TRP A 494 7.64 9.87 18.30
CA TRP A 494 8.63 10.91 18.13
C TRP A 494 8.42 11.69 16.82
N VAL A 495 8.20 11.00 15.70
CA VAL A 495 8.00 11.62 14.37
C VAL A 495 6.76 12.53 14.34
N PHE A 496 5.67 12.10 14.98
CA PHE A 496 4.40 12.84 14.97
C PHE A 496 4.15 13.64 16.26
N GLY A 497 5.13 13.71 17.17
CA GLY A 497 5.00 14.45 18.44
C GLY A 497 3.83 13.97 19.31
N ILE A 498 3.60 12.65 19.36
CA ILE A 498 2.48 12.05 20.11
C ILE A 498 2.82 12.00 21.59
N ASP A 499 2.05 12.73 22.39
CA ASP A 499 1.94 12.48 23.82
C ASP A 499 0.97 11.31 24.05
N MET A 500 1.44 10.26 24.71
CA MET A 500 0.67 9.04 24.97
C MET A 500 -0.48 9.24 25.97
N SER A 501 -0.42 10.31 26.75
CA SER A 501 -1.36 10.60 27.85
C SER A 501 -2.37 11.69 27.50
N VAL A 502 -2.17 12.38 26.37
CA VAL A 502 -2.95 13.57 26.00
C VAL A 502 -3.57 13.38 24.63
N MET A 503 -4.89 13.56 24.57
CA MET A 503 -5.60 13.67 23.30
C MET A 503 -5.22 14.99 22.63
N PRO A 504 -4.74 14.98 21.37
CA PRO A 504 -4.35 16.20 20.70
C PRO A 504 -5.56 17.09 20.44
N THR A 505 -5.36 18.40 20.57
CA THR A 505 -6.44 19.39 20.45
C THR A 505 -7.13 19.34 19.09
N TRP A 506 -6.39 19.08 18.01
CA TRP A 506 -6.93 18.93 16.66
C TRP A 506 -7.90 17.75 16.52
N ALA A 507 -7.82 16.74 17.39
CA ALA A 507 -8.74 15.60 17.34
C ALA A 507 -10.06 15.86 18.09
N VAL A 508 -10.09 16.87 18.96
CA VAL A 508 -11.27 17.27 19.74
C VAL A 508 -11.98 18.45 19.10
N MET A 509 -11.27 19.28 18.34
CA MET A 509 -11.77 20.48 17.63
C MET A 509 -12.71 20.19 16.43
N GLY A 510 -13.36 19.03 16.39
CA GLY A 510 -14.30 18.63 15.33
C GLY A 510 -15.53 17.89 15.81
N LYS A 511 -15.86 17.97 17.11
CA LYS A 511 -17.14 17.54 17.67
C LYS A 511 -18.28 18.45 17.24
#